data_AF-A0A643FMG3-F1
#
_entry.id   AF-A0A643FMG3-F1
#
_cell.length_a   1.000
_cell.length_b   1.000
_cell.length_c   1.000
_cell.angle_alpha   90.00
_cell.angle_beta   90.00
_cell.angle_gamma   90.00
#
_symmetry.space_group_name_H-M   'P 1'
#
loop_
_entity.id
_entity.type
_entity.pdbx_description
1 polymer ?
#
loop_
_entity_poly.entity_id
_entity_poly.type
_entity_poly.pdbx_seq_one_letter_code
_entity_poly.pdbx_strand_id
1 'polypeptide(L)'
;MKILVLVGGSKLTLIIQWRSVAAVPSGSGSNWAFLIAFPNVYLNDVAGFNGSGGISGAAAGGIGSPSTTGATQLNNGSSSASQITAIIVGW
;
A
#
# COMPACT_ATOMS: atom_id res chain seq x y z
N MET A 1 -5.87 -0.60 13.00
CA MET A 1 -6.27 -1.62 14.00
C MET A 1 -5.03 -2.40 14.43
N LYS A 2 -4.92 -2.79 15.70
CA LYS A 2 -3.81 -3.62 16.21
C LYS A 2 -4.37 -4.93 16.77
N ILE A 3 -3.77 -6.06 16.40
CA ILE A 3 -4.20 -7.41 16.82
C ILE A 3 -2.95 -8.16 17.29
N LEU A 4 -2.99 -8.76 18.48
CA LEU A 4 -1.93 -9.65 18.93
C LEU A 4 -2.02 -10.98 18.18
N VAL A 5 -0.92 -11.42 17.58
CA VAL A 5 -0.83 -12.68 16.83
C VAL A 5 0.34 -13.52 17.31
N LEU A 6 0.21 -14.85 17.19
CA LEU A 6 1.27 -15.81 17.47
C LEU A 6 1.82 -16.36 16.16
N VAL A 7 3.11 -16.13 15.89
CA VAL A 7 3.79 -16.59 14.67
C VAL A 7 5.04 -17.34 15.08
N GLY A 8 5.08 -18.66 14.83
CA GLY A 8 6.25 -19.49 15.16
C GLY A 8 6.69 -19.44 16.64
N GLY A 9 5.76 -19.23 17.57
CA GLY A 9 6.07 -19.09 19.02
C GLY A 9 6.35 -17.65 19.48
N SER A 10 6.47 -16.69 18.56
CA SER A 10 6.66 -15.26 18.88
C SER A 10 5.34 -14.52 18.98
N LYS A 11 5.25 -13.56 19.91
CA LYS A 11 4.13 -12.63 20.04
C LYS A 11 4.41 -11.37 19.20
N LEU A 12 3.62 -11.16 18.16
CA LEU A 12 3.72 -10.00 17.26
C LEU A 12 2.42 -9.19 17.29
N THR A 13 2.49 -7.91 16.93
CA THR A 13 1.30 -7.06 16.82
C THR A 13 1.00 -6.81 15.35
N LEU A 14 0.02 -7.53 14.81
CA LEU A 14 -0.50 -7.27 13.48
C LEU A 14 -1.15 -5.88 13.44
N ILE A 15 -0.66 -5.04 12.54
CA ILE A 15 -1.15 -3.70 12.28
C ILE A 15 -1.80 -3.71 10.90
N ILE A 16 -3.08 -3.32 10.86
CA ILE A 16 -3.82 -3.07 9.63
C ILE A 16 -4.13 -1.59 9.55
N GLN A 17 -3.73 -0.95 8.46
CA GLN A 17 -3.93 0.47 8.23
C GLN A 17 -4.44 0.71 6.81
N TRP A 18 -5.23 1.77 6.64
CA TRP A 18 -5.74 2.20 5.35
C TRP A 18 -5.20 3.59 5.05
N ARG A 19 -4.82 3.83 3.78
CA ARG A 19 -4.34 5.14 3.33
C ARG A 19 -4.72 5.38 1.88
N SER A 20 -4.78 6.67 1.52
CA SER A 20 -4.82 7.15 0.14
C SER A 20 -3.66 8.10 -0.15
N VAL A 21 -3.21 8.15 -1.40
CA VAL A 21 -2.23 9.12 -1.90
C VAL A 21 -2.52 9.53 -3.34
N ALA A 22 -1.92 10.62 -3.80
CA ALA A 22 -1.93 10.97 -5.21
C ALA A 22 -1.20 9.90 -6.04
N ALA A 23 -1.82 9.50 -7.15
CA ALA A 23 -1.18 8.63 -8.12
C ALA A 23 -0.19 9.46 -8.95
N VAL A 24 1.06 9.00 -9.06
CA VAL A 24 2.02 9.56 -10.00
C VAL A 24 1.81 8.86 -11.34
N PRO A 25 1.49 9.59 -12.42
CA PRO A 25 1.31 9.00 -13.74
C PRO A 25 2.69 8.77 -14.38
N SER A 26 3.33 7.65 -14.07
CA SER A 26 4.53 7.11 -14.75
C SER A 26 5.05 5.87 -14.01
N GLY A 27 5.93 5.10 -14.67
CA GLY A 27 6.48 3.84 -14.15
C GLY A 27 7.28 3.93 -12.84
N SER A 28 7.56 5.13 -12.32
CA SER A 28 8.26 5.33 -11.05
C SER A 28 7.39 5.07 -9.81
N GLY A 29 6.06 5.05 -9.97
CA GLY A 29 5.12 4.81 -8.87
C GLY A 29 4.98 5.97 -7.87
N SER A 30 4.05 5.81 -6.94
CA SER A 30 3.79 6.75 -5.85
C SER A 30 4.44 6.27 -4.56
N ASN A 31 5.26 7.11 -3.92
CA ASN A 31 5.85 6.81 -2.61
C ASN A 31 4.84 7.04 -1.48
N TRP A 32 4.64 6.04 -0.62
CA TRP A 32 3.72 6.09 0.50
C TRP A 32 4.48 5.86 1.80
N ALA A 33 4.31 6.78 2.74
CA ALA A 33 4.64 6.51 4.13
C ALA A 33 3.47 5.75 4.78
N PHE A 34 3.76 4.82 5.66
CA PHE A 34 2.75 4.19 6.49
C PHE A 34 2.33 5.15 7.62
N LEU A 35 1.05 5.12 8.00
CA LEU A 35 0.54 5.97 9.10
C LEU A 35 1.19 5.57 10.43
N ILE A 36 1.45 4.28 10.58
CA ILE A 36 2.16 3.68 11.69
C ILE A 36 3.25 2.79 11.09
N ALA A 37 4.50 3.00 11.52
CA ALA A 37 5.59 2.10 11.15
C ALA A 37 5.34 0.69 11.72
N PHE A 38 5.61 -0.32 10.92
CA PHE A 38 5.59 -1.72 11.35
C PHE A 38 6.84 -2.00 12.18
N PRO A 39 6.72 -2.41 13.46
CA PRO A 39 7.88 -2.65 14.32
C PRO A 39 8.86 -3.69 13.78
N ASN A 40 8.40 -4.64 12.97
CA ASN A 40 9.23 -5.71 12.44
C ASN A 40 9.25 -5.73 10.91
N VAL A 41 8.09 -5.90 10.25
CA VAL A 41 8.03 -6.14 8.81
C VAL A 41 6.70 -5.72 8.18
N TYR A 42 6.77 -5.23 6.95
CA TYR A 42 5.63 -5.20 6.04
C TYR A 42 5.35 -6.62 5.51
N LEU A 43 4.08 -6.99 5.33
CA LEU A 43 3.71 -8.31 4.80
C LEU A 43 3.06 -8.22 3.44
N ASN A 44 2.01 -7.41 3.34
CA ASN A 44 1.23 -7.30 2.13
C ASN A 44 0.38 -6.02 2.14
N ASP A 45 -0.14 -5.67 0.97
CA ASP A 45 -1.18 -4.68 0.80
C ASP A 45 -2.18 -5.12 -0.27
N VAL A 46 -3.37 -4.54 -0.19
CA VAL A 46 -4.38 -4.63 -1.23
C VAL A 46 -4.69 -3.21 -1.66
N ALA A 47 -4.19 -2.85 -2.85
CA ALA A 47 -4.35 -1.54 -3.43
C ALA A 47 -5.44 -1.51 -4.52
N GLY A 48 -6.13 -0.39 -4.61
CA GLY A 48 -7.08 -0.05 -5.65
C GLY A 48 -6.96 1.42 -6.05
N PHE A 49 -7.46 1.76 -7.23
CA PHE A 49 -7.52 3.15 -7.68
C PHE A 49 -8.84 3.79 -7.31
N ASN A 50 -8.78 5.07 -6.95
CA ASN A 50 -9.95 5.90 -6.81
C ASN A 50 -9.84 7.10 -7.78
N GLY A 51 -10.96 7.46 -8.41
CA GLY A 51 -11.03 8.62 -9.31
C GLY A 51 -10.27 8.48 -10.63
N SER A 52 -10.47 7.39 -11.38
CA SER A 52 -9.86 7.19 -12.72
C SER A 52 -10.49 8.00 -13.86
N GLY A 53 -11.35 8.98 -13.57
CA GLY A 53 -12.01 9.80 -14.60
C GLY A 53 -12.84 9.01 -15.62
N GLY A 54 -13.28 7.79 -15.28
CA GLY A 54 -14.03 6.92 -16.21
C GLY A 54 -13.15 6.08 -17.15
N ILE A 55 -11.84 6.00 -16.92
CA ILE A 55 -10.95 5.17 -17.75
C ILE A 55 -10.95 3.72 -17.23
N SER A 56 -11.42 2.81 -18.08
CA SER A 56 -11.66 1.38 -17.81
C SER A 56 -10.39 0.51 -17.72
N GLY A 57 -9.23 1.09 -17.42
CA GLY A 57 -7.93 0.39 -17.50
C GLY A 57 -6.91 0.77 -16.42
N ALA A 58 -7.31 1.47 -15.36
CA ALA A 58 -6.40 1.74 -14.24
C ALA A 58 -6.29 0.50 -13.32
N ALA A 59 -5.13 -0.16 -13.30
CA ALA A 59 -4.88 -1.35 -12.48
C ALA A 59 -3.59 -1.20 -11.65
N ALA A 60 -3.65 -1.49 -10.34
CA ALA A 60 -2.53 -1.23 -9.43
C ALA A 60 -1.37 -2.15 -9.83
N GLY A 61 -0.19 -1.59 -10.05
CA GLY A 61 0.97 -2.30 -10.61
C GLY A 61 1.73 -3.18 -9.61
N GLY A 62 1.15 -3.40 -8.42
CA GLY A 62 1.83 -4.03 -7.29
C GLY A 62 2.71 -3.07 -6.50
N ILE A 63 3.35 -3.63 -5.46
CA ILE A 63 4.27 -2.92 -4.59
C ILE A 63 5.71 -3.12 -5.09
N GLY A 64 6.48 -2.03 -5.18
CA GLY A 64 7.87 -2.07 -5.62
C GLY A 64 8.81 -2.44 -4.48
N SER A 65 9.14 -1.44 -3.64
CA SER A 65 10.14 -1.57 -2.57
C SER A 65 9.52 -1.29 -1.19
N PRO A 66 8.87 -2.29 -0.56
CA PRO A 66 8.32 -2.12 0.78
C PRO A 66 9.41 -2.09 1.86
N SER A 67 9.17 -1.31 2.91
CA SER A 67 9.95 -1.23 4.15
C SER A 67 9.01 -1.25 5.36
N THR A 68 9.53 -1.07 6.57
CA THR A 68 8.71 -0.93 7.78
C THR A 68 7.98 0.41 7.88
N THR A 69 8.40 1.42 7.12
CA THR A 69 7.89 2.80 7.23
C THR A 69 7.16 3.26 5.98
N GLY A 70 7.23 2.51 4.89
CA GLY A 70 6.60 2.89 3.65
C GLY A 70 6.86 1.92 2.51
N ALA A 71 6.38 2.29 1.33
CA ALA A 71 6.63 1.56 0.10
C ALA A 71 6.43 2.47 -1.12
N THR A 72 6.85 1.97 -2.29
CA THR A 72 6.48 2.58 -3.57
C THR A 72 5.38 1.75 -4.20
N GLN A 73 4.20 2.34 -4.40
CA GLN A 73 3.13 1.70 -5.16
C GLN A 73 3.31 1.98 -6.64
N LEU A 74 3.49 0.92 -7.43
CA LEU A 74 3.63 1.06 -8.86
C LEU A 74 2.27 1.35 -9.49
N ASN A 75 2.24 2.33 -10.37
CA ASN A 75 1.07 2.64 -11.17
C ASN A 75 1.23 1.94 -12.53
N ASN A 76 0.47 0.88 -12.76
CA ASN A 76 0.40 0.19 -14.06
C ASN A 76 -0.89 0.58 -14.83
N GLY A 77 -1.48 1.73 -14.47
CA GLY A 77 -2.71 2.26 -15.04
C GLY A 77 -2.51 3.54 -15.86
N SER A 78 -3.59 3.98 -16.50
CA SER A 78 -3.65 5.18 -17.34
C SER A 78 -3.06 6.43 -16.68
N SER A 79 -2.52 7.34 -17.51
CA SER A 79 -1.98 8.64 -17.13
C SER A 79 -2.98 9.56 -16.39
N SER A 80 -4.24 9.16 -16.25
CA SER A 80 -5.30 9.91 -15.56
C SER A 80 -5.73 9.35 -14.20
N ALA A 81 -5.06 8.33 -13.65
CA ALA A 81 -5.29 7.95 -12.26
C ALA A 81 -4.96 9.14 -11.34
N SER A 82 -5.91 9.56 -10.50
CA SER A 82 -5.71 10.69 -9.59
C SER A 82 -5.31 10.24 -8.19
N GLN A 83 -5.79 9.07 -7.73
CA GLN A 83 -5.54 8.59 -6.38
C GLN A 83 -5.37 7.07 -6.33
N ILE A 84 -4.48 6.61 -5.46
CA ILE A 84 -4.37 5.21 -5.07
C ILE A 84 -4.75 5.07 -3.61
N THR A 85 -5.53 4.03 -3.30
CA THR A 85 -5.97 3.68 -1.95
C THR A 85 -5.55 2.26 -1.63
N ALA A 86 -5.15 1.97 -0.40
CA ALA A 86 -4.81 0.61 -0.02
C ALA A 86 -5.09 0.30 1.43
N ILE A 87 -5.32 -0.99 1.68
CA ILE A 87 -5.21 -1.61 3.00
C ILE A 87 -3.83 -2.26 3.08
N ILE A 88 -3.06 -1.91 4.10
CA ILE A 88 -1.65 -2.31 4.27
C ILE A 88 -1.53 -3.08 5.58
N VAL A 89 -0.80 -4.19 5.54
CA VAL A 89 -0.69 -5.16 6.63
C VAL A 89 0.77 -5.46 6.95
N GLY A 90 1.11 -5.45 8.22
CA GLY A 90 2.45 -5.75 8.74
C GLY A 90 2.43 -5.98 10.25
N TRP A 91 3.57 -6.26 10.85
CA TRP A 91 3.72 -6.39 12.31
C TRP A 91 5.06 -5.90 12.82
#